data_AF-A0A956L6P2-F1
#
_entry.id   AF-A0A956L6P2-F1
#
_cell.length_a   1.000
_cell.length_b   1.000
_cell.length_c   1.000
_cell.angle_alpha   90.00
_cell.angle_beta   90.00
_cell.angle_gamma   90.00
#
_symmetry.space_group_name_H-M   'P 1'
#
loop_
_entity.id
_entity.type
_entity.pdbx_description
1 polymer ?
#
loop_
_entity_poly.entity_id
_entity_poly.type
_entity_poly.pdbx_seq_one_letter_code
_entity_poly.pdbx_strand_id
1 'polypeptide(L)'
;MDLHDLEHFALADDRREALAQLVPGTEDYYFHRCLVEEQAGDLAAVERTLETWIDRHGQTGRVLEVRNRLALLRFDAQSDATVEYLRTTIDLRFDHQRVVEGQRPRHPTALPPEQIARDAVRRLGLAHSQAGDLAGFTDAALPWLAAEPLEGPRLRHLLSRLRHPSVPGLVDQVLAELGDRHSGGFGSLPIHGLLLHGQLDRLIERRPALLGVDAFVEAYLVKLQPGPDVDWEHDPAEHRALLERQWAFVSRLGERFGPLRAHVLYHRLELDRSEGVVDRERLLEYLRLPRQVPYANPAYLRRFSAPDARPFALGRDYRGATLHPPVGSDEALVRDCLAQVLRDQDDPAPFSDYLDTDFLHEVFATTKILAGVGDLERWTSLLGDPGRLAALKERVELRFAPTNRRWFGAHDEVSLDVDVKHVPVLTVKVFEIDPLAVFLA
;
A
#
# COMPACT_ATOMS: atom_id res chain seq x y z
N MET A 1 11.21 -16.75 20.18
CA MET A 1 10.09 -16.34 21.03
C MET A 1 9.33 -15.29 20.25
N ASP A 2 8.02 -15.44 20.12
CA ASP A 2 7.20 -14.42 19.45
C ASP A 2 6.94 -13.22 20.40
N LEU A 3 6.27 -12.19 19.89
CA LEU A 3 6.02 -10.97 20.67
C LEU A 3 5.09 -11.22 21.87
N HIS A 4 4.15 -12.16 21.74
CA HIS A 4 3.18 -12.49 22.77
C HIS A 4 3.83 -13.21 23.95
N ASP A 5 4.69 -14.19 23.66
CA ASP A 5 5.47 -14.92 24.65
C ASP A 5 6.46 -13.98 25.41
N LEU A 6 7.05 -13.01 24.71
CA LEU A 6 7.95 -12.02 25.31
C LEU A 6 7.22 -11.08 26.28
N GLU A 7 6.03 -10.62 25.90
CA GLU A 7 5.18 -9.78 26.73
C GLU A 7 4.72 -10.53 27.98
N HIS A 8 4.29 -11.78 27.82
CA HIS A 8 3.91 -12.65 28.93
C HIS A 8 5.09 -12.89 29.90
N PHE A 9 6.29 -13.15 29.39
CA PHE A 9 7.49 -13.29 30.23
C PHE A 9 7.87 -11.99 30.97
N ALA A 10 7.73 -10.84 30.32
CA ALA A 10 8.09 -9.55 30.91
C ALA A 10 7.13 -9.12 32.03
N LEU A 11 5.83 -9.36 31.83
CA LEU A 11 4.74 -8.89 32.69
C LEU A 11 4.29 -9.91 33.74
N ALA A 12 4.71 -11.17 33.67
CA ALA A 12 4.32 -12.19 34.64
C ALA A 12 4.85 -11.91 36.05
N ASP A 13 3.99 -12.11 37.05
CA ASP A 13 4.35 -12.09 38.48
C ASP A 13 5.31 -13.24 38.84
N ASP A 14 5.10 -14.44 38.26
CA ASP A 14 6.06 -15.55 38.27
C ASP A 14 6.52 -15.91 36.84
N ARG A 15 7.72 -15.46 36.49
CA ARG A 15 8.34 -15.68 35.18
C ARG A 15 8.67 -17.15 34.88
N ARG A 16 8.57 -18.05 35.87
CA ARG A 16 8.72 -19.50 35.65
C ARG A 16 7.55 -20.09 34.88
N GLU A 17 6.34 -19.53 35.03
CA GLU A 17 5.15 -20.00 34.31
C GLU A 17 5.29 -19.76 32.80
N ALA A 18 5.90 -18.63 32.41
CA ALA A 18 6.20 -18.32 31.01
C ALA A 18 7.21 -19.29 30.37
N LEU A 19 8.05 -19.98 31.16
CA LEU A 19 8.95 -21.01 30.61
C LEU A 19 8.19 -22.27 30.15
N ALA A 20 6.98 -22.53 30.67
CA ALA A 20 6.18 -23.68 30.28
C ALA A 20 5.61 -23.57 28.85
N GLN A 21 5.51 -22.35 28.33
CA GLN A 21 5.09 -22.06 26.96
C GLN A 21 6.22 -22.28 25.95
N LEU A 22 7.48 -22.30 26.41
CA LEU A 22 8.65 -22.52 25.57
C LEU A 22 8.97 -24.01 25.40
N VAL A 23 9.34 -24.39 24.18
CA VAL A 23 9.70 -25.77 23.86
C VAL A 23 11.02 -26.14 24.54
N PRO A 24 11.03 -27.13 25.47
CA PRO A 24 12.25 -27.51 26.18
C PRO A 24 13.36 -27.96 25.24
N GLY A 25 14.57 -27.47 25.48
CA GLY A 25 15.75 -27.80 24.68
C GLY A 25 15.97 -26.91 23.46
N THR A 26 15.13 -25.89 23.23
CA THR A 26 15.40 -24.82 22.25
C THR A 26 16.33 -23.75 22.82
N GLU A 27 16.94 -22.94 21.95
CA GLU A 27 17.78 -21.80 22.36
C GLU A 27 16.99 -20.77 23.19
N ASP A 28 15.75 -20.47 22.79
CA ASP A 28 14.86 -19.58 23.56
C ASP A 28 14.59 -20.11 24.96
N TYR A 29 14.26 -21.41 25.09
CA TYR A 29 14.02 -22.03 26.39
C TYR A 29 15.24 -21.90 27.32
N TYR A 30 16.44 -22.21 26.83
CA TYR A 30 17.66 -22.12 27.65
C TYR A 30 17.98 -20.67 28.04
N PHE A 31 17.86 -19.73 27.11
CA PHE A 31 18.13 -18.32 27.39
C PHE A 31 17.20 -17.75 28.47
N HIS A 32 15.88 -17.92 28.32
CA HIS A 32 14.92 -17.40 29.29
C HIS A 32 14.98 -18.13 30.63
N ARG A 33 15.32 -19.43 30.63
CA ARG A 33 15.57 -20.17 31.86
C ARG A 33 16.77 -19.62 32.63
N CYS A 34 17.89 -19.33 31.95
CA CYS A 34 19.04 -18.68 32.58
C CYS A 34 18.66 -17.31 33.17
N LEU A 35 17.85 -16.50 32.48
CA LEU A 35 17.41 -15.20 33.02
C LEU A 35 16.57 -15.33 34.30
N VAL A 36 15.69 -16.33 34.38
CA VAL A 36 14.90 -16.59 35.59
C VAL A 36 15.80 -17.07 36.73
N GLU A 37 16.76 -17.95 36.45
CA GLU A 37 17.74 -18.45 37.42
C GLU A 37 18.67 -17.32 37.92
N GLU A 38 19.10 -16.40 37.05
CA GLU A 38 19.85 -15.19 37.40
C GLU A 38 19.04 -14.26 38.31
N GLN A 39 17.77 -13.99 37.98
CA GLN A 39 16.89 -13.13 38.79
C GLN A 39 16.58 -13.73 40.17
N ALA A 40 16.54 -15.05 40.27
CA ALA A 40 16.40 -15.77 41.54
C ALA A 40 17.72 -15.82 42.34
N GLY A 41 18.85 -15.40 41.76
CA GLY A 41 20.17 -15.43 42.38
C GLY A 41 20.82 -16.81 42.42
N ASP A 42 20.24 -17.84 41.77
CA ASP A 42 20.80 -19.18 41.71
C ASP A 42 21.82 -19.30 40.56
N LEU A 43 22.99 -18.69 40.78
CA LEU A 43 24.06 -18.65 39.78
C LEU A 43 24.67 -20.02 39.49
N ALA A 44 24.45 -21.03 40.34
CA ALA A 44 24.88 -22.41 40.11
C ALA A 44 23.90 -23.16 39.18
N ALA A 45 22.60 -22.83 39.24
CA ALA A 45 21.64 -23.32 38.27
C ALA A 45 21.92 -22.77 36.87
N VAL A 46 22.24 -21.47 36.76
CA VAL A 46 22.62 -20.84 35.49
C VAL A 46 23.76 -21.59 34.82
N GLU A 47 24.81 -21.96 35.55
CA GLU A 47 25.93 -22.73 35.00
C GLU A 47 25.52 -24.09 34.44
N ARG A 48 24.72 -24.86 35.19
CA ARG A 48 24.24 -26.18 34.73
C ARG A 48 23.39 -26.05 33.47
N THR A 49 22.50 -25.05 33.44
CA THR A 49 21.65 -24.75 32.28
C THR A 49 22.51 -24.34 31.08
N LEU A 50 23.53 -23.50 31.30
CA LEU A 50 24.44 -23.01 30.29
C LEU A 50 25.35 -24.10 29.72
N GLU A 51 25.88 -25.02 30.54
CA GLU A 51 26.63 -26.20 30.09
C GLU A 51 25.77 -27.07 29.16
N THR A 52 24.56 -27.39 29.62
CA THR A 52 23.59 -28.20 28.84
C THR A 52 23.19 -27.50 27.53
N TRP A 53 23.10 -26.17 27.55
CA TRP A 53 22.81 -25.38 26.36
C TRP A 53 23.98 -25.42 25.36
N ILE A 54 25.21 -25.19 25.83
CA ILE A 54 26.43 -25.22 25.01
C ILE A 54 26.63 -26.59 24.36
N ASP A 55 26.42 -27.68 25.10
CA ASP A 55 26.55 -29.04 24.57
C ASP A 55 25.58 -29.32 23.42
N ARG A 56 24.42 -28.65 23.42
CA ARG A 56 23.33 -28.91 22.46
C ARG A 56 23.34 -27.97 21.25
N HIS A 57 23.68 -26.70 21.47
CA HIS A 57 23.56 -25.64 20.45
C HIS A 57 24.88 -24.92 20.14
N GLY A 58 25.97 -25.30 20.84
CA GLY A 58 27.25 -24.63 20.69
C GLY A 58 27.29 -23.24 21.34
N GLN A 59 28.31 -22.45 20.99
CA GLN A 59 28.46 -21.09 21.49
C GLN A 59 27.77 -20.09 20.55
N THR A 60 26.56 -19.66 20.90
CA THR A 60 25.81 -18.62 20.18
C THR A 60 26.02 -17.23 20.80
N GLY A 61 25.54 -16.18 20.12
CA GLY A 61 25.59 -14.82 20.67
C GLY A 61 24.86 -14.69 22.03
N ARG A 62 23.76 -15.42 22.21
CA ARG A 62 23.00 -15.43 23.47
C ARG A 62 23.68 -16.23 24.58
N VAL A 63 24.41 -17.30 24.25
CA VAL A 63 25.28 -18.00 25.21
C VAL A 63 26.36 -17.06 25.73
N LEU A 64 26.98 -16.27 24.84
CA LEU A 64 27.97 -15.25 25.23
C LEU A 64 27.35 -14.17 26.12
N GLU A 65 26.14 -13.73 25.81
CA GLU A 65 25.40 -12.77 26.64
C GLU A 65 25.20 -13.28 28.07
N VAL A 66 24.66 -14.49 28.24
CA VAL A 66 24.46 -15.09 29.57
C VAL A 66 25.79 -15.35 30.30
N ARG A 67 26.83 -15.78 29.59
CA ARG A 67 28.19 -15.94 30.17
C ARG A 67 28.75 -14.62 30.70
N ASN A 68 28.60 -13.54 29.93
CA ASN A 68 29.04 -12.21 30.35
C ASN A 68 28.27 -11.74 31.59
N ARG A 69 26.95 -11.93 31.59
CA ARG A 69 26.08 -11.59 32.72
C ARG A 69 26.45 -12.37 33.98
N LEU A 70 26.62 -13.68 33.87
CA LEU A 70 27.05 -14.55 34.97
C LEU A 70 28.40 -14.12 35.55
N ALA A 71 29.38 -13.80 34.69
CA ALA A 71 30.69 -13.31 35.15
C ALA A 71 30.56 -12.00 35.95
N LEU A 72 29.71 -11.06 35.50
CA LEU A 72 29.46 -9.80 36.19
C LEU A 72 28.69 -10.00 37.50
N LEU A 73 27.67 -10.85 37.54
CA LEU A 73 26.89 -11.15 38.74
C LEU A 73 27.74 -11.80 39.85
N ARG A 74 28.85 -12.44 39.48
CA ARG A 74 29.80 -13.07 40.41
C ARG A 74 30.92 -12.15 40.87
N PHE A 75 30.98 -10.92 40.36
CA PHE A 75 32.12 -10.03 40.59
C PHE A 75 32.44 -9.85 42.08
N ASP A 76 31.43 -9.67 42.93
CA ASP A 76 31.62 -9.47 44.38
C ASP A 76 32.22 -10.71 45.08
N ALA A 77 31.96 -11.91 44.56
CA ALA A 77 32.45 -13.17 45.13
C ALA A 77 33.74 -13.68 44.47
N GLN A 78 33.98 -13.35 43.21
CA GLN A 78 35.03 -13.91 42.35
C GLN A 78 35.71 -12.85 41.48
N SER A 79 36.05 -11.70 42.07
CA SER A 79 36.56 -10.51 41.35
C SER A 79 37.72 -10.81 40.40
N ASP A 80 38.72 -11.58 40.83
CA ASP A 80 39.91 -11.87 40.02
C ASP A 80 39.58 -12.71 38.78
N ALA A 81 38.70 -13.71 38.94
CA ALA A 81 38.27 -14.56 37.83
C ALA A 81 37.38 -13.79 36.84
N THR A 82 36.48 -12.93 37.34
CA THR A 82 35.66 -12.06 36.49
C THR A 82 36.53 -11.07 35.72
N VAL A 83 37.52 -10.45 36.35
CA VAL A 83 38.44 -9.51 35.67
C VAL A 83 39.23 -10.22 34.58
N GLU A 84 39.76 -11.41 34.83
CA GLU A 84 40.51 -12.17 33.81
C GLU A 84 39.62 -12.61 32.64
N TYR A 85 38.39 -13.05 32.94
CA TYR A 85 37.38 -13.35 31.93
C TYR A 85 37.08 -12.12 31.06
N LEU A 86 36.83 -10.95 31.67
CA LEU A 86 36.54 -9.72 30.93
C LEU A 86 37.74 -9.24 30.09
N ARG A 87 38.98 -9.37 30.60
CA ARG A 87 40.19 -9.03 29.83
C ARG A 87 40.31 -9.90 28.58
N THR A 88 40.00 -11.18 28.69
CA THR A 88 40.05 -12.12 27.56
C THR A 88 38.91 -11.86 26.57
N THR A 89 37.69 -11.64 27.07
CA THR A 89 36.50 -11.43 26.24
C THR A 89 36.52 -10.09 25.49
N ILE A 90 36.96 -9.02 26.15
CA ILE A 90 37.02 -7.68 25.54
C ILE A 90 38.29 -7.54 24.67
N ASP A 91 39.31 -8.38 24.89
CA ASP A 91 40.63 -8.29 24.23
C ASP A 91 41.17 -6.84 24.27
N LEU A 92 41.21 -6.26 25.47
CA LEU A 92 41.73 -4.90 25.65
C LEU A 92 43.22 -4.88 25.36
N ARG A 93 43.54 -4.50 24.12
CA ARG A 93 44.91 -4.23 23.69
C ARG A 93 45.28 -2.83 24.16
N PHE A 94 46.29 -2.78 25.02
CA PHE A 94 46.95 -1.55 25.47
C PHE A 94 48.26 -1.34 24.69
N ASP A 95 48.27 -1.71 23.41
CA ASP A 95 49.32 -1.44 22.42
C ASP A 95 49.40 0.04 22.01
N HIS A 96 48.69 0.90 22.75
CA HIS A 96 48.63 2.34 22.58
C HIS A 96 49.99 2.87 23.01
N GLN A 97 50.76 3.39 22.05
CA GLN A 97 52.06 3.97 22.36
C GLN A 97 51.87 5.33 23.03
N ARG A 98 52.63 5.60 24.08
CA ARG A 98 52.69 6.92 24.71
C ARG A 98 53.02 7.97 23.65
N VAL A 99 52.14 8.95 23.47
CA VAL A 99 52.45 10.15 22.66
C VAL A 99 53.51 10.94 23.41
N VAL A 100 54.76 10.84 22.98
CA VAL A 100 55.87 11.64 23.54
C VAL A 100 55.91 12.95 22.78
N GLU A 101 55.56 14.06 23.44
CA GLU A 101 55.64 15.39 22.84
C GLU A 101 57.05 15.66 22.28
N GLY A 102 57.12 16.04 21.01
CA GLY A 102 58.38 16.29 20.30
C GLY A 102 59.00 15.06 19.60
N GLN A 103 58.46 13.86 19.77
CA GLN A 103 58.94 12.69 19.03
C GLN A 103 58.53 12.77 17.56
N ARG A 104 59.52 12.77 16.65
CA ARG A 104 59.25 12.77 15.21
C ARG A 104 58.60 11.45 14.78
N PRO A 105 57.49 11.48 14.02
CA PRO A 105 56.83 10.27 13.53
C PRO A 105 57.78 9.43 12.68
N ARG A 106 57.81 8.12 12.90
CA ARG A 106 58.60 7.16 12.09
C ARG A 106 57.85 6.68 10.85
N HIS A 107 56.54 6.88 10.81
CA HIS A 107 55.65 6.49 9.71
C HIS A 107 54.95 7.73 9.16
N PRO A 108 54.44 7.68 7.91
CA PRO A 108 53.63 8.75 7.35
C PRO A 108 52.45 9.09 8.27
N THR A 109 52.31 10.36 8.63
CA THR A 109 51.20 10.86 9.46
C THR A 109 50.00 11.33 8.63
N ALA A 110 50.12 11.28 7.31
CA ALA A 110 49.08 11.62 6.38
C ALA A 110 49.10 10.61 5.23
N LEU A 111 47.91 10.30 4.70
CA LEU A 111 47.79 9.57 3.46
C LEU A 111 48.22 10.48 2.30
N PRO A 112 48.97 9.97 1.31
CA PRO A 112 49.32 10.76 0.14
C PRO A 112 48.04 11.24 -0.58
N PRO A 113 47.84 12.56 -0.77
CA PRO A 113 46.60 13.10 -1.35
C PRO A 113 46.22 12.46 -2.69
N GLU A 114 47.21 12.08 -3.50
CA GLU A 114 47.03 11.41 -4.79
C GLU A 114 46.42 10.01 -4.69
N GLN A 115 46.55 9.32 -3.54
CA GLN A 115 45.98 7.98 -3.34
C GLN A 115 44.51 8.05 -2.88
N ILE A 116 44.13 9.13 -2.19
CA ILE A 116 42.77 9.39 -1.73
C ILE A 116 42.00 10.36 -2.64
N ALA A 117 42.65 10.85 -3.70
CA ALA A 117 42.01 11.66 -4.72
C ALA A 117 40.86 10.90 -5.38
N ARG A 118 39.85 11.66 -5.83
CA ARG A 118 38.61 11.10 -6.38
C ARG A 118 38.87 10.09 -7.50
N ASP A 119 39.78 10.41 -8.41
CA ASP A 119 40.15 9.53 -9.53
C ASP A 119 40.89 8.26 -9.09
N ALA A 120 41.69 8.34 -8.02
CA ALA A 120 42.37 7.17 -7.46
C ALA A 120 41.36 6.21 -6.83
N VAL A 121 40.44 6.73 -6.02
CA VAL A 121 39.34 5.94 -5.43
C VAL A 121 38.44 5.36 -6.52
N ARG A 122 38.16 6.12 -7.58
CA ARG A 122 37.40 5.65 -8.75
C ARG A 122 38.07 4.45 -9.44
N ARG A 123 39.37 4.57 -9.75
CA ARG A 123 40.14 3.47 -10.36
C ARG A 123 40.18 2.25 -9.45
N LEU A 124 40.36 2.46 -8.15
CA LEU A 124 40.37 1.38 -7.17
C LEU A 124 39.02 0.66 -7.11
N GLY A 125 37.92 1.40 -7.01
CA GLY A 125 36.57 0.82 -6.97
C GLY A 125 36.23 0.07 -8.26
N LEU A 126 36.61 0.60 -9.43
CA LEU A 126 36.44 -0.09 -10.70
C LEU A 126 37.32 -1.34 -10.83
N ALA A 127 38.53 -1.34 -10.27
CA ALA A 127 39.40 -2.53 -10.24
C ALA A 127 38.86 -3.65 -9.34
N HIS A 128 38.09 -3.29 -8.30
CA HIS A 128 37.38 -4.23 -7.42
C HIS A 128 35.97 -4.58 -7.91
N SER A 129 35.59 -4.12 -9.10
CA SER A 129 34.28 -4.36 -9.72
C SER A 129 34.45 -5.33 -10.90
N GLN A 130 33.43 -6.16 -11.18
CA GLN A 130 33.43 -6.96 -12.40
C GLN A 130 33.10 -6.10 -13.62
N ALA A 131 33.32 -6.66 -14.81
CA ALA A 131 32.91 -6.01 -16.05
C ALA A 131 31.39 -5.78 -16.04
N GLY A 132 30.98 -4.51 -15.93
CA GLY A 132 29.58 -4.12 -15.95
C GLY A 132 28.93 -3.89 -14.58
N ASP A 133 29.66 -4.04 -13.47
CA ASP A 133 29.14 -3.73 -12.14
C ASP A 133 29.89 -2.57 -11.46
N LEU A 134 29.51 -2.32 -10.21
CA LEU A 134 29.98 -1.25 -9.33
C LEU A 134 30.21 -1.80 -7.91
N ALA A 135 30.46 -3.11 -7.78
CA ALA A 135 30.54 -3.80 -6.49
C ALA A 135 31.70 -3.32 -5.62
N GLY A 136 32.77 -2.79 -6.23
CA GLY A 136 33.89 -2.17 -5.53
C GLY A 136 33.59 -0.80 -4.91
N PHE A 137 32.34 -0.31 -5.00
CA PHE A 137 31.89 0.92 -4.39
C PHE A 137 30.82 0.67 -3.33
N THR A 138 30.91 1.37 -2.20
CA THR A 138 29.83 1.41 -1.19
C THR A 138 28.70 2.36 -1.64
N ASP A 139 27.53 2.26 -1.00
CA ASP A 139 26.36 3.09 -1.37
C ASP A 139 26.63 4.61 -1.19
N ALA A 140 27.59 4.98 -0.33
CA ALA A 140 28.03 6.36 -0.15
C ALA A 140 28.63 7.00 -1.42
N ALA A 141 29.11 6.17 -2.37
CA ALA A 141 29.66 6.65 -3.63
C ALA A 141 28.59 6.91 -4.70
N LEU A 142 27.37 6.40 -4.55
CA LEU A 142 26.33 6.43 -5.60
C LEU A 142 25.98 7.85 -6.07
N PRO A 143 25.79 8.86 -5.19
CA PRO A 143 25.47 10.22 -5.65
C PRO A 143 26.56 10.83 -6.53
N TRP A 144 27.83 10.51 -6.24
CA TRP A 144 28.95 10.94 -7.08
C TRP A 144 29.03 10.12 -8.37
N LEU A 145 28.87 8.80 -8.31
CA LEU A 145 28.88 7.94 -9.49
C LEU A 145 27.75 8.29 -10.46
N ALA A 146 26.64 8.83 -9.98
CA ALA A 146 25.57 9.33 -10.82
C ALA A 146 25.93 10.60 -11.61
N ALA A 147 26.95 11.35 -11.21
CA ALA A 147 27.45 12.46 -12.03
C ALA A 147 28.37 11.99 -13.17
N GLU A 148 28.77 10.72 -13.17
CA GLU A 148 29.65 10.15 -14.18
C GLU A 148 28.84 9.64 -15.39
N PRO A 149 29.43 9.63 -16.59
CA PRO A 149 28.83 9.02 -17.77
C PRO A 149 28.91 7.49 -17.66
N LEU A 150 27.92 6.90 -16.99
CA LEU A 150 27.74 5.45 -16.90
C LEU A 150 26.74 4.99 -17.96
N GLU A 151 27.06 3.87 -18.61
CA GLU A 151 26.23 3.28 -19.68
C GLU A 151 26.03 1.79 -19.46
N GLY A 152 24.99 1.25 -20.09
CA GLY A 152 24.71 -0.18 -20.16
C GLY A 152 24.62 -0.85 -18.78
N PRO A 153 25.35 -1.95 -18.53
CA PRO A 153 25.25 -2.71 -17.28
C PRO A 153 25.61 -1.88 -16.03
N ARG A 154 26.59 -0.97 -16.12
CA ARG A 154 27.00 -0.14 -14.97
C ARG A 154 25.93 0.87 -14.57
N LEU A 155 25.29 1.49 -15.56
CA LEU A 155 24.16 2.39 -15.32
C LEU A 155 23.00 1.64 -14.66
N ARG A 156 22.66 0.45 -15.17
CA ARG A 156 21.63 -0.39 -14.57
C ARG A 156 21.97 -0.77 -13.12
N HIS A 157 23.21 -1.12 -12.84
CA HIS A 157 23.64 -1.46 -11.48
C HIS A 157 23.70 -0.24 -10.54
N LEU A 158 24.00 0.96 -11.06
CA LEU A 158 23.82 2.20 -10.29
C LEU A 158 22.34 2.36 -9.91
N LEU A 159 21.45 2.33 -10.90
CA LEU A 159 20.01 2.55 -10.72
C LEU A 159 19.36 1.49 -9.82
N SER A 160 19.83 0.24 -9.85
CA SER A 160 19.33 -0.82 -8.97
C SER A 160 19.71 -0.62 -7.50
N ARG A 161 20.77 0.14 -7.23
CA ARG A 161 21.27 0.42 -5.87
C ARG A 161 20.79 1.75 -5.31
N LEU A 162 20.28 2.66 -6.15
CA LEU A 162 19.76 3.94 -5.70
C LEU A 162 18.51 3.75 -4.83
N ARG A 163 18.53 4.42 -3.66
CA ARG A 163 17.42 4.40 -2.69
C ARG A 163 16.66 5.71 -2.58
N HIS A 164 17.06 6.76 -3.31
CA HIS A 164 16.42 8.06 -3.27
C HIS A 164 16.34 8.69 -4.68
N PRO A 165 15.21 9.33 -5.04
CA PRO A 165 15.02 9.92 -6.38
C PRO A 165 15.72 11.27 -6.60
N SER A 166 16.42 11.83 -5.60
CA SER A 166 16.98 13.21 -5.64
C SER A 166 18.33 13.32 -6.33
N VAL A 167 18.69 12.31 -7.12
CA VAL A 167 19.95 12.29 -7.85
C VAL A 167 19.83 13.21 -9.07
N PRO A 168 20.76 14.17 -9.27
CA PRO A 168 20.77 15.00 -10.47
C PRO A 168 20.84 14.15 -11.74
N GLY A 169 20.02 14.48 -12.75
CA GLY A 169 20.00 13.76 -14.03
C GLY A 169 19.33 12.38 -13.99
N LEU A 170 18.67 11.99 -12.89
CA LEU A 170 18.04 10.67 -12.75
C LEU A 170 17.05 10.34 -13.87
N VAL A 171 16.27 11.32 -14.33
CA VAL A 171 15.31 11.12 -15.44
C VAL A 171 16.03 10.71 -16.72
N ASP A 172 17.13 11.36 -17.05
CA ASP A 172 17.91 11.06 -18.26
C ASP A 172 18.59 9.70 -18.15
N GLN A 173 19.08 9.35 -16.96
CA GLN A 173 19.64 8.04 -16.66
C GLN A 173 18.62 6.91 -16.80
N VAL A 174 17.40 7.10 -16.28
CA VAL A 174 16.31 6.13 -16.44
C VAL A 174 15.93 6.00 -17.91
N LEU A 175 15.84 7.11 -18.67
CA LEU A 175 15.54 7.06 -20.10
C LEU A 175 16.63 6.34 -20.89
N ALA A 176 17.90 6.57 -20.55
CA ALA A 176 19.02 5.87 -21.16
C ALA A 176 18.98 4.37 -20.84
N GLU A 177 18.70 3.98 -19.59
CA GLU A 177 18.54 2.57 -19.21
C GLU A 177 17.39 1.93 -19.97
N LEU A 178 16.21 2.55 -20.02
CA LEU A 178 15.03 2.04 -20.71
C LEU A 178 15.23 1.94 -22.24
N GLY A 179 16.20 2.67 -22.80
CA GLY A 179 16.59 2.59 -24.20
C GLY A 179 17.57 1.47 -24.51
N ASP A 180 18.21 0.88 -23.49
CA ASP A 180 19.14 -0.24 -23.66
C ASP A 180 18.38 -1.51 -24.06
N ARG A 181 18.96 -2.27 -24.99
CA ARG A 181 18.37 -3.52 -25.51
C ARG A 181 18.17 -4.60 -24.44
N HIS A 182 18.88 -4.53 -23.32
CA HIS A 182 18.76 -5.46 -22.21
C HIS A 182 18.00 -4.86 -21.03
N SER A 183 17.31 -3.72 -21.21
CA SER A 183 16.46 -3.17 -20.16
C SER A 183 15.33 -4.14 -19.82
N GLY A 184 15.05 -4.27 -18.53
CA GLY A 184 13.86 -4.98 -18.05
C GLY A 184 12.58 -4.15 -18.21
N GLY A 185 12.66 -2.92 -18.72
CA GLY A 185 11.55 -1.98 -18.80
C GLY A 185 11.25 -1.30 -17.46
N PHE A 186 10.27 -0.41 -17.48
CA PHE A 186 9.86 0.32 -16.27
C PHE A 186 9.22 -0.65 -15.27
N GLY A 187 9.56 -0.49 -13.99
CA GLY A 187 9.19 -1.41 -12.90
C GLY A 187 10.23 -2.51 -12.61
N SER A 188 11.24 -2.73 -13.46
CA SER A 188 12.27 -3.74 -13.20
C SER A 188 13.31 -3.34 -12.13
N LEU A 189 13.50 -2.04 -11.92
CA LEU A 189 14.43 -1.47 -10.95
C LEU A 189 13.67 -0.82 -9.78
N PRO A 190 14.13 -0.96 -8.52
CA PRO A 190 13.47 -0.39 -7.36
C PRO A 190 13.29 1.14 -7.44
N ILE A 191 14.27 1.84 -8.02
CA ILE A 191 14.24 3.30 -8.16
C ILE A 191 13.03 3.81 -8.94
N HIS A 192 12.45 3.00 -9.83
CA HIS A 192 11.29 3.39 -10.64
C HIS A 192 10.06 3.76 -9.79
N GLY A 193 9.77 3.01 -8.72
CA GLY A 193 8.66 3.30 -7.81
C GLY A 193 8.91 4.48 -6.86
N LEU A 194 10.18 4.91 -6.75
CA LEU A 194 10.58 6.02 -5.88
C LEU A 194 10.59 7.37 -6.61
N LEU A 195 10.47 7.39 -7.94
CA LEU A 195 10.47 8.62 -8.73
C LEU A 195 9.37 9.59 -8.29
N LEU A 196 9.70 10.87 -8.27
CA LEU A 196 8.77 11.94 -7.91
C LEU A 196 7.76 12.18 -9.04
N HIS A 197 6.59 12.73 -8.71
CA HIS A 197 5.54 13.04 -9.69
C HIS A 197 6.07 13.85 -10.90
N GLY A 198 6.78 14.96 -10.64
CA GLY A 198 7.38 15.76 -11.71
C GLY A 198 8.51 15.07 -12.49
N GLN A 199 9.12 14.01 -11.95
CA GLN A 199 10.06 13.18 -12.72
C GLN A 199 9.32 12.21 -13.65
N LEU A 200 8.20 11.63 -13.18
CA LEU A 200 7.33 10.79 -13.99
C LEU A 200 6.70 11.57 -15.14
N ASP A 201 6.30 12.83 -14.92
CA ASP A 201 5.79 13.71 -15.99
C ASP A 201 6.82 13.87 -17.11
N ARG A 202 8.06 14.21 -16.76
CA ARG A 202 9.17 14.34 -17.73
C ARG A 202 9.44 13.02 -18.47
N LEU A 203 9.25 11.87 -17.82
CA LEU A 203 9.38 10.57 -18.48
C LEU A 203 8.29 10.37 -19.54
N ILE A 204 7.04 10.71 -19.25
CA ILE A 204 5.94 10.58 -20.22
C ILE A 204 6.12 11.55 -21.39
N GLU A 205 6.54 12.79 -21.12
CA GLU A 205 6.83 13.80 -22.15
C GLU A 205 7.86 13.29 -23.16
N ARG A 206 8.92 12.64 -22.68
CA ARG A 206 10.00 12.12 -23.52
C ARG A 206 9.71 10.72 -24.09
N ARG A 207 8.88 9.91 -23.43
CA ARG A 207 8.53 8.55 -23.85
C ARG A 207 7.05 8.24 -23.57
N PRO A 208 6.12 8.71 -24.43
CA PRO A 208 4.68 8.52 -24.23
C PRO A 208 4.24 7.04 -24.16
N ALA A 209 5.03 6.13 -24.73
CA ALA A 209 4.77 4.69 -24.68
C ALA A 209 4.72 4.12 -23.24
N LEU A 210 5.26 4.84 -22.24
CA LEU A 210 5.16 4.45 -20.83
C LEU A 210 3.72 4.43 -20.30
N LEU A 211 2.80 5.17 -20.92
CA LEU A 211 1.36 5.08 -20.61
C LEU A 211 0.76 3.70 -20.90
N GLY A 212 1.47 2.86 -21.66
CA GLY A 212 1.12 1.46 -21.90
C GLY A 212 1.67 0.47 -20.87
N VAL A 213 2.43 0.91 -19.86
CA VAL A 213 3.13 0.04 -18.91
C VAL A 213 2.45 0.05 -17.55
N ASP A 214 1.98 -1.11 -17.09
CA ASP A 214 1.21 -1.21 -15.83
C ASP A 214 1.98 -0.69 -14.62
N ALA A 215 3.26 -1.08 -14.47
CA ALA A 215 4.11 -0.63 -13.37
C ALA A 215 4.34 0.89 -13.37
N PHE A 216 4.33 1.52 -14.54
CA PHE A 216 4.44 2.97 -14.66
C PHE A 216 3.14 3.66 -14.21
N VAL A 217 1.99 3.16 -14.69
CA VAL A 217 0.67 3.66 -14.32
C VAL A 217 0.45 3.55 -12.80
N GLU A 218 0.80 2.42 -12.21
CA GLU A 218 0.73 2.19 -10.76
C GLU A 218 1.61 3.18 -9.98
N ALA A 219 2.89 3.30 -10.36
CA ALA A 219 3.81 4.25 -9.72
C ALA A 219 3.30 5.69 -9.82
N TYR A 220 2.71 6.08 -10.97
CA TYR A 220 2.14 7.40 -11.17
C TYR A 220 0.94 7.66 -10.26
N LEU A 221 0.00 6.71 -10.19
CA LEU A 221 -1.19 6.81 -9.33
C LEU A 221 -0.82 6.92 -7.84
N VAL A 222 0.18 6.16 -7.38
CA VAL A 222 0.70 6.27 -6.01
C VAL A 222 1.19 7.69 -5.70
N LYS A 223 1.80 8.39 -6.67
CA LYS A 223 2.24 9.78 -6.47
C LYS A 223 1.11 10.82 -6.56
N LEU A 224 -0.09 10.43 -6.97
CA LEU A 224 -1.28 11.29 -6.94
C LEU A 224 -2.07 11.19 -5.63
N GLN A 225 -1.74 10.21 -4.79
CA GLN A 225 -2.37 10.01 -3.49
C GLN A 225 -2.16 11.24 -2.60
N PRO A 226 -3.12 11.54 -1.72
CA PRO A 226 -2.96 12.62 -0.75
C PRO A 226 -1.76 12.36 0.17
N GLY A 227 -1.21 13.43 0.73
CA GLY A 227 -0.17 13.30 1.75
C GLY A 227 -0.71 12.61 3.01
N PRO A 228 0.16 12.06 3.87
CA PRO A 228 -0.25 11.36 5.09
C PRO A 228 -1.00 12.26 6.09
N ASP A 229 -0.83 13.58 5.98
CA ASP A 229 -1.48 14.57 6.85
C ASP A 229 -2.86 15.02 6.33
N VAL A 230 -3.31 14.51 5.17
CA VAL A 230 -4.58 14.90 4.55
C VAL A 230 -5.64 13.82 4.79
N ASP A 231 -6.67 14.18 5.55
CA ASP A 231 -7.81 13.30 5.83
C ASP A 231 -8.84 13.31 4.69
N TRP A 232 -8.47 12.70 3.57
CA TRP A 232 -9.33 12.61 2.40
C TRP A 232 -10.54 11.68 2.59
N GLU A 233 -10.52 10.79 3.58
CA GLU A 233 -11.63 9.84 3.82
C GLU A 233 -12.85 10.52 4.43
N HIS A 234 -12.62 11.58 5.22
CA HIS A 234 -13.67 12.32 5.92
C HIS A 234 -13.91 13.72 5.35
N ASP A 235 -13.04 14.22 4.46
CA ASP A 235 -13.22 15.48 3.74
C ASP A 235 -13.70 15.25 2.29
N PRO A 236 -14.98 15.53 1.97
CA PRO A 236 -15.52 15.36 0.62
C PRO A 236 -14.79 16.18 -0.46
N ALA A 237 -14.24 17.35 -0.10
CA ALA A 237 -13.53 18.20 -1.05
C ALA A 237 -12.19 17.57 -1.45
N GLU A 238 -11.45 17.03 -0.47
CA GLU A 238 -10.20 16.31 -0.73
C GLU A 238 -10.44 14.95 -1.41
N HIS A 239 -11.52 14.24 -1.05
CA HIS A 239 -11.93 13.02 -1.73
C HIS A 239 -12.21 13.29 -3.22
N ARG A 240 -12.95 14.36 -3.51
CA ARG A 240 -13.18 14.81 -4.89
C ARG A 240 -11.88 15.16 -5.58
N ALA A 241 -11.03 15.97 -4.95
CA ALA A 241 -9.77 16.41 -5.53
C ALA A 241 -8.86 15.22 -5.88
N LEU A 242 -8.82 14.18 -5.04
CA LEU A 242 -8.11 12.93 -5.32
C LEU A 242 -8.65 12.24 -6.58
N LEU A 243 -9.97 12.03 -6.66
CA LEU A 243 -10.60 11.36 -7.80
C LEU A 243 -10.44 12.16 -9.10
N GLU A 244 -10.51 13.49 -9.04
CA GLU A 244 -10.26 14.35 -10.21
C GLU A 244 -8.81 14.27 -10.69
N ARG A 245 -7.82 14.28 -9.79
CA ARG A 245 -6.41 14.06 -10.15
C ARG A 245 -6.19 12.70 -10.81
N GLN A 246 -6.77 11.64 -10.21
CA GLN A 246 -6.69 10.29 -10.77
C GLN A 246 -7.34 10.24 -12.15
N TRP A 247 -8.53 10.82 -12.32
CA TRP A 247 -9.26 10.86 -13.58
C TRP A 247 -8.51 11.60 -14.69
N ALA A 248 -7.94 12.78 -14.38
CA ALA A 248 -7.12 13.56 -15.31
C ALA A 248 -5.92 12.76 -15.86
N PHE A 249 -5.39 11.82 -15.08
CA PHE A 249 -4.36 10.89 -15.56
C PHE A 249 -4.95 9.69 -16.30
N VAL A 250 -5.90 8.95 -15.71
CA VAL A 250 -6.37 7.68 -16.28
C VAL A 250 -7.16 7.85 -17.57
N SER A 251 -7.77 9.01 -17.80
CA SER A 251 -8.47 9.35 -19.04
C SER A 251 -7.55 9.37 -20.28
N ARG A 252 -6.25 9.61 -20.07
CA ARG A 252 -5.21 9.61 -21.13
C ARG A 252 -4.73 8.21 -21.50
N LEU A 253 -5.12 7.19 -20.74
CA LEU A 253 -4.64 5.82 -20.93
C LEU A 253 -5.39 5.12 -22.06
N GLY A 254 -4.69 4.19 -22.72
CA GLY A 254 -5.26 3.37 -23.77
C GLY A 254 -6.35 2.40 -23.29
N GLU A 255 -7.04 1.77 -24.24
CA GLU A 255 -8.22 0.93 -23.97
C GLU A 255 -7.96 -0.23 -23.00
N ARG A 256 -6.72 -0.77 -22.97
CA ARG A 256 -6.29 -1.83 -22.03
C ARG A 256 -6.51 -1.47 -20.56
N PHE A 257 -6.51 -0.18 -20.21
CA PHE A 257 -6.75 0.31 -18.86
C PHE A 257 -8.24 0.60 -18.59
N GLY A 258 -9.13 0.07 -19.42
CA GLY A 258 -10.59 0.09 -19.23
C GLY A 258 -11.04 -0.24 -17.80
N PRO A 259 -10.55 -1.33 -17.18
CA PRO A 259 -10.93 -1.67 -15.80
C PRO A 259 -10.52 -0.61 -14.76
N LEU A 260 -9.35 0.02 -14.94
CA LEU A 260 -8.88 1.08 -14.05
C LEU A 260 -9.68 2.38 -14.25
N ARG A 261 -9.99 2.75 -15.51
CA ARG A 261 -10.86 3.89 -15.81
C ARG A 261 -12.26 3.69 -15.22
N ALA A 262 -12.82 2.48 -15.36
CA ALA A 262 -14.10 2.13 -14.75
C ALA A 262 -14.04 2.23 -13.22
N HIS A 263 -12.96 1.77 -12.60
CA HIS A 263 -12.77 1.86 -11.16
C HIS A 263 -12.79 3.31 -10.66
N VAL A 264 -12.04 4.22 -11.29
CA VAL A 264 -12.01 5.64 -10.88
C VAL A 264 -13.37 6.32 -11.13
N LEU A 265 -13.98 6.09 -12.29
CA LEU A 265 -15.31 6.67 -12.60
C LEU A 265 -16.41 6.15 -11.66
N TYR A 266 -16.37 4.87 -11.29
CA TYR A 266 -17.31 4.29 -10.33
C TYR A 266 -17.26 5.04 -9.00
N HIS A 267 -16.06 5.23 -8.43
CA HIS A 267 -15.90 5.92 -7.14
C HIS A 267 -16.27 7.41 -7.24
N ARG A 268 -16.04 8.04 -8.41
CA ARG A 268 -16.52 9.40 -8.66
C ARG A 268 -18.04 9.50 -8.71
N LEU A 269 -18.71 8.57 -9.39
CA LEU A 269 -20.18 8.48 -9.43
C LEU A 269 -20.78 8.14 -8.07
N GLU A 270 -20.10 7.33 -7.26
CA GLU A 270 -20.51 7.04 -5.88
C GLU A 270 -20.47 8.31 -5.03
N LEU A 271 -19.40 9.11 -5.15
CA LEU A 271 -19.28 10.39 -4.46
C LEU A 271 -20.38 11.37 -4.92
N ASP A 272 -20.61 11.49 -6.22
CA ASP A 272 -21.69 12.29 -6.80
C ASP A 272 -23.08 11.87 -6.27
N ARG A 273 -23.32 10.55 -6.19
CA ARG A 273 -24.55 10.00 -5.63
C ARG A 273 -24.70 10.37 -4.15
N SER A 274 -23.61 10.33 -3.39
CA SER A 274 -23.62 10.74 -1.97
C SER A 274 -23.79 12.25 -1.75
N GLU A 275 -23.60 13.06 -2.78
CA GLU A 275 -23.84 14.50 -2.74
C GLU A 275 -25.18 14.88 -3.37
N GLY A 276 -25.89 13.91 -3.95
CA GLY A 276 -27.16 14.11 -4.64
C GLY A 276 -27.04 14.81 -5.99
N VAL A 277 -25.83 14.87 -6.57
CA VAL A 277 -25.55 15.57 -7.84
C VAL A 277 -24.92 14.59 -8.83
N VAL A 278 -25.76 13.87 -9.56
CA VAL A 278 -25.27 12.95 -10.61
C VAL A 278 -25.05 13.69 -11.93
N ASP A 279 -23.79 13.71 -12.37
CA ASP A 279 -23.39 14.26 -13.66
C ASP A 279 -23.72 13.29 -14.80
N ARG A 280 -24.58 13.73 -15.72
CA ARG A 280 -25.02 12.95 -16.88
C ARG A 280 -23.87 12.56 -17.80
N GLU A 281 -22.93 13.47 -18.06
CA GLU A 281 -21.82 13.22 -18.98
C GLU A 281 -20.85 12.19 -18.40
N ARG A 282 -20.58 12.29 -17.10
CA ARG A 282 -19.78 11.32 -16.36
C ARG A 282 -20.42 9.93 -16.35
N LEU A 283 -21.74 9.86 -16.13
CA LEU A 283 -22.47 8.60 -16.21
C LEU A 283 -22.37 7.99 -17.62
N LEU A 284 -22.56 8.79 -18.67
CA LEU A 284 -22.40 8.32 -20.05
C LEU A 284 -20.99 7.83 -20.33
N GLU A 285 -19.97 8.52 -19.83
CA GLU A 285 -18.58 8.11 -19.97
C GLU A 285 -18.30 6.75 -19.30
N TYR A 286 -18.88 6.53 -18.12
CA TYR A 286 -18.82 5.23 -17.46
C TYR A 286 -19.57 4.12 -18.22
N LEU A 287 -20.75 4.44 -18.78
CA LEU A 287 -21.56 3.51 -19.59
C LEU A 287 -20.90 3.11 -20.91
N ARG A 288 -20.07 3.98 -21.50
CA ARG A 288 -19.28 3.69 -22.71
C ARG A 288 -18.17 2.67 -22.49
N LEU A 289 -17.77 2.39 -21.25
CA LEU A 289 -16.74 1.38 -21.01
C LEU A 289 -17.35 -0.02 -21.19
N PRO A 290 -16.71 -0.93 -21.97
CA PRO A 290 -17.26 -2.25 -22.29
C PRO A 290 -17.16 -3.20 -21.07
N ARG A 291 -18.02 -3.01 -20.09
CA ARG A 291 -18.06 -3.83 -18.87
C ARG A 291 -18.87 -5.10 -19.11
N GLN A 292 -18.36 -6.25 -18.66
CA GLN A 292 -19.07 -7.53 -18.69
C GLN A 292 -20.07 -7.61 -17.52
N VAL A 293 -21.15 -6.84 -17.64
CA VAL A 293 -22.23 -6.77 -16.66
C VAL A 293 -23.55 -7.27 -17.27
N PRO A 294 -24.48 -7.83 -16.47
CA PRO A 294 -25.70 -8.45 -16.99
C PRO A 294 -26.60 -7.49 -17.77
N TYR A 295 -26.56 -6.20 -17.42
CA TYR A 295 -27.42 -5.16 -17.99
C TYR A 295 -26.77 -4.40 -19.17
N ALA A 296 -25.57 -4.77 -19.60
CA ALA A 296 -24.91 -4.15 -20.75
C ALA A 296 -25.48 -4.69 -22.07
N ASN A 297 -25.58 -3.83 -23.09
CA ASN A 297 -26.08 -4.22 -24.41
C ASN A 297 -25.14 -5.25 -25.07
N PRO A 298 -25.58 -6.50 -25.35
CA PRO A 298 -24.72 -7.51 -25.94
C PRO A 298 -24.23 -7.16 -27.36
N ALA A 299 -25.02 -6.40 -28.13
CA ALA A 299 -24.60 -5.93 -29.45
C ALA A 299 -23.50 -4.87 -29.36
N TYR A 300 -23.53 -4.03 -28.32
CA TYR A 300 -22.47 -3.07 -28.03
C TYR A 300 -21.17 -3.76 -27.65
N LEU A 301 -21.21 -4.70 -26.69
CA LEU A 301 -20.02 -5.43 -26.24
C LEU A 301 -19.33 -6.20 -27.37
N ARG A 302 -20.09 -6.73 -28.35
CA ARG A 302 -19.52 -7.43 -29.52
C ARG A 302 -18.66 -6.54 -30.43
N ARG A 303 -18.82 -5.21 -30.37
CA ARG A 303 -17.97 -4.26 -31.13
C ARG A 303 -16.52 -4.29 -30.65
N PHE A 304 -16.29 -4.72 -29.41
CA PHE A 304 -14.99 -4.73 -28.73
C PHE A 304 -14.28 -6.08 -28.88
N SER A 305 -13.93 -6.45 -30.11
CA SER A 305 -13.30 -7.75 -30.38
C SER A 305 -11.75 -7.73 -30.36
N ALA A 306 -11.14 -6.54 -30.45
CA ALA A 306 -9.69 -6.38 -30.42
C ALA A 306 -9.12 -6.78 -29.03
N PRO A 307 -7.95 -7.46 -28.97
CA PRO A 307 -7.38 -7.95 -27.71
C PRO A 307 -7.27 -6.89 -26.59
N ASP A 308 -6.82 -5.68 -26.94
CA ASP A 308 -6.60 -4.59 -25.98
C ASP A 308 -7.89 -3.82 -25.62
N ALA A 309 -8.99 -4.10 -26.31
CA ALA A 309 -10.26 -3.41 -26.16
C ALA A 309 -11.37 -4.31 -25.59
N ARG A 310 -11.07 -5.59 -25.33
CA ARG A 310 -12.09 -6.60 -25.00
C ARG A 310 -12.93 -6.17 -23.80
N PRO A 311 -14.22 -6.57 -23.77
CA PRO A 311 -15.03 -6.37 -22.59
C PRO A 311 -14.37 -6.98 -21.36
N PHE A 312 -14.43 -6.28 -20.25
CA PHE A 312 -13.73 -6.66 -19.03
C PHE A 312 -14.68 -6.81 -17.84
N ALA A 313 -14.30 -7.67 -16.90
CA ALA A 313 -15.00 -7.80 -15.62
C ALA A 313 -14.55 -6.71 -14.64
N LEU A 314 -15.44 -6.37 -13.71
CA LEU A 314 -15.11 -5.57 -12.52
C LEU A 314 -14.42 -6.46 -11.47
N GLY A 315 -14.11 -5.88 -10.31
CA GLY A 315 -13.57 -6.61 -9.15
C GLY A 315 -12.05 -6.64 -9.05
N ARG A 316 -11.32 -6.10 -10.04
CA ARG A 316 -9.86 -5.97 -9.92
C ARG A 316 -9.50 -5.02 -8.78
N ASP A 317 -8.54 -5.45 -7.97
CA ASP A 317 -8.03 -4.66 -6.84
C ASP A 317 -7.01 -3.63 -7.31
N TYR A 318 -7.31 -2.36 -7.02
CA TYR A 318 -6.44 -1.21 -7.28
C TYR A 318 -6.15 -0.42 -6.01
N ARG A 319 -6.51 -0.93 -4.82
CA ARG A 319 -6.41 -0.20 -3.54
C ARG A 319 -5.02 0.39 -3.30
N GLY A 320 -3.96 -0.35 -3.59
CA GLY A 320 -2.59 0.14 -3.42
C GLY A 320 -2.26 1.38 -4.27
N ALA A 321 -2.88 1.52 -5.43
CA ALA A 321 -2.67 2.63 -6.36
C ALA A 321 -3.66 3.77 -6.17
N THR A 322 -4.94 3.47 -5.93
CA THR A 322 -6.04 4.45 -5.93
C THR A 322 -6.56 4.81 -4.55
N LEU A 323 -6.24 4.04 -3.51
CA LEU A 323 -6.83 4.09 -2.16
C LEU A 323 -8.32 3.71 -2.08
N HIS A 324 -8.91 3.19 -3.17
CA HIS A 324 -10.33 2.84 -3.20
C HIS A 324 -10.55 1.33 -3.31
N PRO A 325 -11.62 0.79 -2.69
CA PRO A 325 -11.87 -0.65 -2.70
C PRO A 325 -12.19 -1.17 -4.12
N PRO A 326 -11.94 -2.48 -4.38
CA PRO A 326 -12.35 -3.11 -5.61
C PRO A 326 -13.86 -2.97 -5.83
N VAL A 327 -14.25 -2.70 -7.08
CA VAL A 327 -15.65 -2.53 -7.46
C VAL A 327 -16.27 -3.90 -7.69
N GLY A 328 -17.21 -4.31 -6.85
CA GLY A 328 -17.96 -5.55 -7.02
C GLY A 328 -19.05 -5.42 -8.08
N SER A 329 -20.31 -5.43 -7.65
CA SER A 329 -21.44 -5.11 -8.52
C SER A 329 -21.70 -3.61 -8.52
N ASP A 330 -21.88 -3.05 -9.71
CA ASP A 330 -22.18 -1.64 -9.94
C ASP A 330 -23.66 -1.39 -10.29
N GLU A 331 -24.48 -2.44 -10.38
CA GLU A 331 -25.87 -2.34 -10.84
C GLU A 331 -26.70 -1.37 -9.97
N ALA A 332 -26.53 -1.44 -8.64
CA ALA A 332 -27.26 -0.56 -7.73
C ALA A 332 -26.90 0.92 -7.96
N LEU A 333 -25.61 1.23 -8.12
CA LEU A 333 -25.14 2.58 -8.41
C LEU A 333 -25.68 3.06 -9.76
N VAL A 334 -25.58 2.23 -10.80
CA VAL A 334 -26.05 2.58 -12.15
C VAL A 334 -27.56 2.82 -12.18
N ARG A 335 -28.35 1.99 -11.50
CA ARG A 335 -29.80 2.17 -11.38
C ARG A 335 -30.15 3.48 -10.68
N ASP A 336 -29.49 3.79 -9.56
CA ASP A 336 -29.73 5.04 -8.82
C ASP A 336 -29.34 6.27 -9.65
N CYS A 337 -28.17 6.25 -10.30
CA CYS A 337 -27.70 7.33 -11.16
C CYS A 337 -28.62 7.54 -12.37
N LEU A 338 -29.04 6.45 -13.05
CA LEU A 338 -30.01 6.52 -14.14
C LEU A 338 -31.35 7.07 -13.65
N ALA A 339 -31.85 6.64 -12.49
CA ALA A 339 -33.11 7.13 -11.95
C ALA A 339 -33.06 8.64 -11.65
N GLN A 340 -31.95 9.17 -11.15
CA GLN A 340 -31.79 10.61 -10.97
C GLN A 340 -31.78 11.36 -12.30
N VAL A 341 -30.99 10.88 -13.27
CA VAL A 341 -30.80 11.53 -14.57
C VAL A 341 -32.05 11.44 -15.47
N LEU A 342 -32.79 10.33 -15.40
CA LEU A 342 -33.99 10.07 -16.21
C LEU A 342 -35.27 10.67 -15.62
N ARG A 343 -35.27 11.06 -14.33
CA ARG A 343 -36.42 11.68 -13.68
C ARG A 343 -36.97 12.85 -14.50
N ASP A 344 -36.07 13.71 -14.97
CA ASP A 344 -36.41 14.93 -15.69
C ASP A 344 -36.30 14.79 -17.23
N GLN A 345 -35.95 13.60 -17.74
CA GLN A 345 -35.85 13.34 -19.19
C GLN A 345 -37.10 12.64 -19.73
N ASP A 346 -37.52 13.00 -20.94
CA ASP A 346 -38.69 12.39 -21.58
C ASP A 346 -38.39 11.07 -22.30
N ASP A 347 -37.11 10.79 -22.59
CA ASP A 347 -36.67 9.68 -23.42
C ASP A 347 -35.36 9.05 -22.90
N PRO A 348 -35.30 7.71 -22.70
CA PRO A 348 -34.07 7.01 -22.35
C PRO A 348 -33.13 6.74 -23.53
N ALA A 349 -33.50 7.11 -24.77
CA ALA A 349 -32.71 6.84 -25.99
C ALA A 349 -31.19 7.12 -25.91
N PRO A 350 -30.70 8.17 -25.22
CA PRO A 350 -29.26 8.43 -25.10
C PRO A 350 -28.45 7.28 -24.46
N PHE A 351 -29.10 6.36 -23.77
CA PHE A 351 -28.46 5.24 -23.06
C PHE A 351 -28.63 3.88 -23.77
N SER A 352 -29.51 3.78 -24.77
CA SER A 352 -29.89 2.52 -25.43
C SER A 352 -28.74 1.84 -26.19
N ASP A 353 -27.76 2.62 -26.63
CA ASP A 353 -26.56 2.08 -27.29
C ASP A 353 -25.69 1.25 -26.34
N TYR A 354 -25.75 1.52 -25.03
CA TYR A 354 -24.85 0.94 -24.03
C TYR A 354 -25.53 -0.10 -23.13
N LEU A 355 -26.83 0.07 -22.89
CA LEU A 355 -27.61 -0.73 -21.95
C LEU A 355 -28.54 -1.70 -22.68
N ASP A 356 -28.79 -2.84 -22.05
CA ASP A 356 -29.85 -3.75 -22.47
C ASP A 356 -31.21 -3.03 -22.47
N THR A 357 -32.01 -3.29 -23.50
CA THR A 357 -33.28 -2.61 -23.73
C THR A 357 -34.27 -2.87 -22.61
N ASP A 358 -34.38 -4.11 -22.13
CA ASP A 358 -35.34 -4.48 -21.10
C ASP A 358 -34.95 -3.85 -19.76
N PHE A 359 -33.66 -3.87 -19.43
CA PHE A 359 -33.12 -3.18 -18.25
C PHE A 359 -33.40 -1.67 -18.29
N LEU A 360 -33.11 -1.01 -19.41
CA LEU A 360 -33.29 0.43 -19.55
C LEU A 360 -34.76 0.83 -19.45
N HIS A 361 -35.65 0.09 -20.12
CA HIS A 361 -37.10 0.29 -20.03
C HIS A 361 -37.61 0.08 -18.61
N GLU A 362 -37.13 -0.96 -17.91
CA GLU A 362 -37.49 -1.23 -16.52
C GLU A 362 -37.08 -0.07 -15.60
N VAL A 363 -35.84 0.43 -15.70
CA VAL A 363 -35.35 1.54 -14.89
C VAL A 363 -36.11 2.83 -15.21
N PHE A 364 -36.33 3.13 -16.49
CA PHE A 364 -37.05 4.33 -16.92
C PHE A 364 -38.50 4.34 -16.43
N ALA A 365 -39.26 3.27 -16.69
CA ALA A 365 -40.65 3.15 -16.27
C ALA A 365 -40.77 3.19 -14.74
N THR A 366 -39.92 2.45 -14.02
CA THR A 366 -39.90 2.46 -12.54
C THR A 366 -39.65 3.86 -12.01
N THR A 367 -38.68 4.59 -12.58
CA THR A 367 -38.36 5.96 -12.19
C THR A 367 -39.55 6.89 -12.38
N LYS A 368 -40.22 6.83 -13.54
CA LYS A 368 -41.38 7.69 -13.85
C LYS A 368 -42.59 7.38 -12.97
N ILE A 369 -42.85 6.09 -12.70
CA ILE A 369 -43.93 5.67 -11.80
C ILE A 369 -43.67 6.14 -10.37
N LEU A 370 -42.45 5.97 -9.84
CA LEU A 370 -42.11 6.39 -8.47
C LEU A 370 -42.10 7.91 -8.33
N ALA A 371 -41.72 8.65 -9.38
CA ALA A 371 -41.76 10.11 -9.39
C ALA A 371 -43.17 10.68 -9.64
N GLY A 372 -44.15 9.84 -10.04
CA GLY A 372 -45.49 10.29 -10.43
C GLY A 372 -45.49 11.16 -11.69
N VAL A 373 -44.52 10.97 -12.59
CA VAL A 373 -44.33 11.80 -13.78
C VAL A 373 -44.86 11.09 -15.03
N GLY A 374 -45.71 11.77 -15.81
CA GLY A 374 -46.21 11.25 -17.09
C GLY A 374 -47.41 10.30 -16.95
N ASP A 375 -47.60 9.43 -17.95
CA ASP A 375 -48.75 8.54 -18.06
C ASP A 375 -48.46 7.14 -17.49
N LEU A 376 -49.15 6.78 -16.42
CA LEU A 376 -49.03 5.49 -15.74
C LEU A 376 -49.33 4.30 -16.66
N GLU A 377 -50.30 4.43 -17.57
CA GLU A 377 -50.66 3.35 -18.50
C GLU A 377 -49.53 3.10 -19.50
N ARG A 378 -48.93 4.17 -20.01
CA ARG A 378 -47.75 4.12 -20.87
C ARG A 378 -46.57 3.44 -20.16
N TRP A 379 -46.27 3.81 -18.92
CA TRP A 379 -45.14 3.24 -18.17
C TRP A 379 -45.38 1.79 -17.77
N THR A 380 -46.62 1.44 -17.44
CA THR A 380 -47.01 0.05 -17.19
C THR A 380 -46.85 -0.81 -18.44
N SER A 381 -47.24 -0.28 -19.59
CA SER A 381 -47.07 -0.98 -20.87
C SER A 381 -45.58 -1.17 -21.21
N LEU A 382 -44.74 -0.18 -20.90
CA LEU A 382 -43.29 -0.25 -21.13
C LEU A 382 -42.57 -1.27 -20.23
N LEU A 383 -43.06 -1.48 -19.00
CA LEU A 383 -42.58 -2.53 -18.10
C LEU A 383 -42.83 -3.95 -18.64
N GLY A 384 -43.82 -4.11 -19.53
CA GLY A 384 -44.11 -5.36 -20.26
C GLY A 384 -44.66 -6.51 -19.42
N ASP A 385 -44.51 -6.47 -18.09
CA ASP A 385 -44.92 -7.53 -17.16
C ASP A 385 -45.81 -6.97 -16.02
N PRO A 386 -47.09 -7.37 -15.95
CA PRO A 386 -47.99 -7.01 -14.85
C PRO A 386 -47.46 -7.43 -13.46
N GLY A 387 -46.69 -8.51 -13.39
CA GLY A 387 -46.06 -8.99 -12.16
C GLY A 387 -45.05 -7.99 -11.59
N ARG A 388 -44.29 -7.29 -12.46
CA ARG A 388 -43.34 -6.25 -12.04
C ARG A 388 -44.04 -5.02 -11.47
N LEU A 389 -45.18 -4.61 -12.04
CA LEU A 389 -45.97 -3.52 -11.49
C LEU A 389 -46.59 -3.89 -10.14
N ALA A 390 -47.14 -5.10 -10.02
CA ALA A 390 -47.67 -5.60 -8.74
C ALA A 390 -46.57 -5.65 -7.68
N ALA A 391 -45.41 -6.22 -8.02
CA ALA A 391 -44.24 -6.24 -7.16
C ALA A 391 -43.81 -4.82 -6.77
N LEU A 392 -43.77 -3.86 -7.71
CA LEU A 392 -43.43 -2.48 -7.41
C LEU A 392 -44.45 -1.82 -6.47
N LYS A 393 -45.75 -2.08 -6.64
CA LYS A 393 -46.81 -1.55 -5.76
C LYS A 393 -46.77 -2.17 -4.36
N GLU A 394 -46.44 -3.45 -4.25
CA GLU A 394 -46.37 -4.16 -2.96
C GLU A 394 -45.00 -4.03 -2.29
N ARG A 395 -43.99 -3.51 -3.02
CA ARG A 395 -42.61 -3.38 -2.52
C ARG A 395 -42.55 -2.48 -1.29
N VAL A 396 -42.13 -3.07 -0.18
CA VAL A 396 -41.71 -2.34 1.01
C VAL A 396 -40.28 -1.85 0.81
N GLU A 397 -40.06 -0.54 0.89
CA GLU A 397 -38.72 0.05 0.79
C GLU A 397 -38.42 0.82 2.06
N LEU A 398 -37.25 0.53 2.64
CA LEU A 398 -36.68 1.25 3.77
C LEU A 398 -35.17 1.33 3.54
N ARG A 399 -34.69 2.52 3.18
CA ARG A 399 -33.26 2.75 2.94
C ARG A 399 -32.84 4.12 3.42
N PHE A 400 -31.62 4.24 3.93
CA PHE A 400 -31.03 5.54 4.20
C PHE A 400 -30.81 6.29 2.89
N ALA A 401 -31.10 7.59 2.90
CA ALA A 401 -30.76 8.45 1.78
C ALA A 401 -29.24 8.38 1.54
N PRO A 402 -28.79 8.24 0.27
CA PRO A 402 -27.36 8.21 -0.03
C PRO A 402 -26.64 9.51 0.36
N THR A 403 -27.40 10.61 0.48
CA THR A 403 -26.94 11.94 0.89
C THR A 403 -26.69 12.10 2.39
N ASN A 404 -26.98 11.06 3.18
CA ASN A 404 -26.71 11.11 4.61
C ASN A 404 -25.21 11.22 4.89
N ARG A 405 -24.87 12.12 5.81
CA ARG A 405 -23.54 12.21 6.39
C ARG A 405 -23.19 10.88 7.07
N ARG A 406 -22.02 10.33 6.75
CA ARG A 406 -21.56 9.06 7.31
C ARG A 406 -20.82 9.19 8.64
N TRP A 407 -20.24 10.37 8.89
CA TRP A 407 -19.35 10.61 10.03
C TRP A 407 -19.79 11.83 10.80
N PHE A 408 -20.03 11.70 12.10
CA PHE A 408 -20.45 12.78 12.98
C PHE A 408 -19.39 12.99 14.05
N GLY A 409 -19.10 14.25 14.39
CA GLY A 409 -18.28 14.59 15.55
C GLY A 409 -18.99 14.26 16.86
N ALA A 410 -18.24 14.19 17.95
CA ALA A 410 -18.76 13.81 19.28
C ALA A 410 -19.89 14.72 19.81
N HIS A 411 -20.01 15.93 19.26
CA HIS A 411 -21.01 16.92 19.65
C HIS A 411 -21.95 17.29 18.51
N ASP A 412 -21.84 16.63 17.36
CA ASP A 412 -22.70 16.92 16.22
C ASP A 412 -24.10 16.34 16.47
N GLU A 413 -25.12 17.10 16.10
CA GLU A 413 -26.48 16.58 16.04
C GLU A 413 -26.59 15.56 14.90
N VAL A 414 -27.10 14.36 15.20
CA VAL A 414 -27.27 13.29 14.21
C VAL A 414 -28.68 13.37 13.63
N SER A 415 -28.77 13.76 12.35
CA SER A 415 -29.99 13.68 11.55
C SER A 415 -29.76 12.79 10.34
N LEU A 416 -30.68 11.85 10.10
CA LEU A 416 -30.60 10.88 9.01
C LEU A 416 -31.91 10.87 8.22
N ASP A 417 -31.81 11.11 6.92
CA ASP A 417 -32.93 11.01 5.99
C ASP A 417 -33.15 9.55 5.58
N VAL A 418 -34.41 9.15 5.50
CA VAL A 418 -34.79 7.77 5.18
C VAL A 418 -35.85 7.79 4.08
N ASP A 419 -35.57 7.10 2.98
CA ASP A 419 -36.56 6.82 1.94
C ASP A 419 -37.47 5.69 2.44
N VAL A 420 -38.78 5.97 2.47
CA VAL A 420 -39.80 5.04 2.96
C VAL A 420 -40.91 4.84 1.93
N LYS A 421 -41.27 3.58 1.71
CA LYS A 421 -42.42 3.18 0.89
C LYS A 421 -43.12 1.99 1.51
N HIS A 422 -44.43 2.12 1.73
CA HIS A 422 -45.27 1.09 2.35
C HIS A 422 -44.76 0.61 3.73
N VAL A 423 -44.15 1.51 4.52
CA VAL A 423 -43.72 1.25 5.90
C VAL A 423 -44.67 1.98 6.87
N PRO A 424 -45.69 1.31 7.43
CA PRO A 424 -46.66 1.94 8.33
C PRO A 424 -46.10 2.22 9.73
N VAL A 425 -45.10 1.43 10.17
CA VAL A 425 -44.44 1.58 11.47
C VAL A 425 -42.93 1.43 11.27
N LEU A 426 -42.17 2.46 11.63
CA LEU A 426 -40.71 2.44 11.65
C LEU A 426 -40.22 2.27 13.10
N THR A 427 -39.47 1.20 13.36
CA THR A 427 -38.82 1.00 14.66
C THR A 427 -37.33 1.28 14.53
N VAL A 428 -36.83 2.26 15.28
CA VAL A 428 -35.40 2.60 15.31
C VAL A 428 -34.78 1.96 16.55
N LYS A 429 -33.76 1.13 16.35
CA LYS A 429 -32.95 0.55 17.43
C LYS A 429 -31.56 1.19 17.36
N VAL A 430 -31.17 1.86 18.43
CA VAL A 430 -29.84 2.45 18.57
C VAL A 430 -28.98 1.47 19.35
N PHE A 431 -27.83 1.10 18.79
CA PHE A 431 -26.84 0.25 19.44
C PHE A 431 -25.58 1.08 19.69
N GLU A 432 -25.04 0.97 20.90
CA GLU A 432 -23.73 1.51 21.25
C GLU A 432 -22.70 0.39 21.11
N ILE A 433 -21.59 0.69 20.42
CA ILE A 433 -20.46 -0.23 20.33
C ILE A 433 -19.55 0.09 21.52
N ASP A 434 -19.26 -0.90 22.36
CA ASP A 434 -18.22 -0.79 23.38
C ASP A 434 -16.84 -0.91 22.70
N PRO A 435 -16.11 0.21 22.52
CA PRO A 435 -14.85 0.19 21.78
C PRO A 435 -13.76 -0.57 22.55
N LEU A 436 -13.84 -0.59 23.88
CA LEU A 436 -12.87 -1.25 24.74
C LEU A 436 -12.99 -2.77 24.60
N ALA A 437 -14.22 -3.29 24.59
CA ALA A 437 -14.48 -4.71 24.35
C ALA A 437 -14.04 -5.18 22.96
N VAL A 438 -14.17 -4.33 21.93
CA VAL A 438 -13.70 -4.64 20.56
C VAL A 438 -12.18 -4.61 20.44
N PHE A 439 -11.50 -3.72 21.18
CA PHE A 439 -10.03 -3.64 21.16
C PHE A 439 -9.34 -4.74 21.98
N LEU A 440 -10.01 -5.27 23.01
CA LEU A 440 -9.49 -6.32 23.89
C LEU A 440 -9.82 -7.74 23.41
N ALA A 441 -10.70 -7.88 22.41
CA ALA A 441 -11.07 -9.15 21.77
C ALA A 441 -10.17 -9.41 20.55
#